data_AF-A0A0D6THN7-F1
#
_entry.id   AF-A0A0D6THN7-F1
#
_cell.length_a   1.000
_cell.length_b   1.000
_cell.length_c   1.000
_cell.angle_alpha   90.00
_cell.angle_beta   90.00
_cell.angle_gamma   90.00
#
_symmetry.space_group_name_H-M   'P 1'
#
loop_
_entity.id
_entity.type
_entity.pdbx_description
1 polymer ?
#
loop_
_entity_poly.entity_id
_entity_poly.type
_entity_poly.pdbx_seq_one_letter_code
_entity_poly.pdbx_strand_id
1 'polypeptide(L)'
;MTIDFEYIIDNIKYQEFPELINSEIELILDNSDEINKAMQKFVYDNLKLDLSFNISMGQIAKLGLIDLTINLESKYDFPTSNGIETLKTNKLIDDENDNLDFEEILKEQVQNDKTFLKLFLSVKGFTKINWFRENKNEFYEYIKTGIYKPKQENQTAIFELKDICLTNCESIWFGKYFYV
;
A
#
# COMPACT_ATOMS: atom_id res chain seq x y z
N MET A 1 -13.81 23.48 -18.15
CA MET A 1 -12.72 24.05 -17.34
C MET A 1 -11.62 23.01 -17.37
N THR A 2 -10.51 23.31 -18.04
CA THR A 2 -9.39 22.38 -18.18
C THR A 2 -8.63 22.40 -16.86
N ILE A 3 -8.73 21.34 -16.07
CA ILE A 3 -7.85 21.13 -14.92
C ILE A 3 -6.48 20.78 -15.47
N ASP A 4 -5.54 21.69 -15.24
CA ASP A 4 -4.11 21.60 -15.51
C ASP A 4 -3.45 20.62 -14.52
N PHE A 5 -2.33 20.03 -14.91
CA PHE A 5 -1.45 19.27 -14.04
C PHE A 5 -1.09 20.04 -12.76
N GLU A 6 -0.85 21.36 -12.83
CA GLU A 6 -0.63 22.24 -11.66
C GLU A 6 -1.77 22.18 -10.63
N TYR A 7 -3.03 22.04 -11.06
CA TYR A 7 -4.15 21.89 -10.14
C TYR A 7 -4.15 20.51 -9.45
N ILE A 8 -3.82 19.45 -10.19
CA ILE A 8 -3.68 18.11 -9.60
C ILE A 8 -2.61 18.17 -8.52
N ILE A 9 -1.50 18.83 -8.85
CA ILE A 9 -0.33 19.01 -8.00
C ILE A 9 -0.71 19.67 -6.66
N ASP A 10 -1.40 20.80 -6.72
CA ASP A 10 -1.73 21.61 -5.52
C ASP A 10 -2.75 20.94 -4.60
N ASN A 11 -3.42 19.89 -5.06
CA ASN A 11 -4.54 19.27 -4.35
C ASN A 11 -4.26 17.83 -3.90
N ILE A 12 -3.05 17.28 -4.11
CA ILE A 12 -2.64 16.03 -3.48
C ILE A 12 -2.41 16.28 -1.98
N LYS A 13 -3.14 15.51 -1.16
CA LYS A 13 -2.98 15.45 0.29
C LYS A 13 -2.11 14.25 0.63
N TYR A 14 -1.13 14.42 1.51
CA TYR A 14 -0.19 13.36 1.86
C TYR A 14 0.37 13.54 3.26
N GLN A 15 0.39 12.48 4.05
CA GLN A 15 1.01 12.46 5.38
C GLN A 15 1.64 11.10 5.64
N GLU A 16 2.95 11.09 5.91
CA GLU A 16 3.69 9.87 6.26
C GLU A 16 3.63 9.57 7.76
N PHE A 17 3.91 8.31 8.11
CA PHE A 17 4.12 7.86 9.49
C PHE A 17 5.50 7.19 9.59
N PRO A 18 6.60 7.96 9.45
CA PRO A 18 7.96 7.42 9.40
C PRO A 18 8.32 6.63 10.67
N GLU A 19 7.75 6.98 11.82
CA GLU A 19 7.92 6.31 13.10
C GLU A 19 7.42 4.85 13.10
N LEU A 20 6.52 4.50 12.18
CA LEU A 20 5.98 3.16 12.04
C LEU A 20 6.78 2.30 11.05
N ILE A 21 7.66 2.89 10.24
CA ILE A 21 8.50 2.15 9.29
C ILE A 21 9.39 1.15 10.06
N ASN A 22 9.50 -0.05 9.51
CA ASN A 22 10.10 -1.24 10.10
C ASN A 22 9.31 -1.89 11.24
N SER A 23 8.08 -1.44 11.52
CA SER A 23 7.19 -2.16 12.43
C SER A 23 6.89 -3.55 11.88
N GLU A 24 6.88 -4.53 12.78
CA GLU A 24 6.70 -5.94 12.43
C GLU A 24 5.27 -6.41 12.73
N ILE A 25 4.70 -7.19 11.82
CA ILE A 25 3.37 -7.79 11.93
C ILE A 25 3.49 -9.27 11.59
N GLU A 26 3.19 -10.12 12.56
CA GLU A 26 3.10 -11.56 12.32
C GLU A 26 1.75 -11.90 11.67
N LEU A 27 1.78 -12.59 10.53
CA LEU A 27 0.59 -12.96 9.76
C LEU A 27 0.52 -14.45 9.53
N ILE A 28 -0.69 -15.00 9.69
CA ILE A 28 -1.02 -16.39 9.40
C ILE A 28 -1.51 -16.47 7.94
N LEU A 29 -0.71 -17.06 7.05
CA LEU A 29 -0.89 -16.97 5.59
C LEU A 29 -1.94 -17.92 5.00
N ASP A 30 -2.39 -18.90 5.76
CA ASP A 30 -3.42 -19.87 5.33
C ASP A 30 -4.86 -19.36 5.53
N ASN A 31 -5.04 -18.25 6.24
CA ASN A 31 -6.34 -17.72 6.62
C ASN A 31 -6.46 -16.21 6.37
N SER A 32 -7.16 -15.86 5.29
CA SER A 32 -7.39 -14.45 4.90
C SER A 32 -8.11 -13.63 5.98
N ASP A 33 -8.99 -14.24 6.78
CA ASP A 33 -9.72 -13.53 7.83
C ASP A 33 -8.80 -13.15 9.00
N GLU A 34 -7.84 -14.02 9.34
CA GLU A 34 -6.83 -13.72 10.36
C GLU A 34 -5.86 -12.64 9.89
N ILE A 35 -5.47 -12.64 8.62
CA ILE A 35 -4.69 -11.53 8.02
C ILE A 35 -5.46 -10.20 8.17
N ASN A 36 -6.74 -10.19 7.79
CA ASN A 36 -7.57 -8.99 7.88
C ASN A 36 -7.66 -8.48 9.33
N LYS A 37 -7.93 -9.36 10.31
CA LYS A 37 -7.98 -8.99 11.73
C LYS A 37 -6.65 -8.45 12.24
N ALA A 38 -5.54 -9.10 11.89
CA ALA A 38 -4.21 -8.66 12.30
C ALA A 38 -3.90 -7.25 11.77
N MET A 39 -4.24 -6.98 10.51
CA MET A 39 -4.04 -5.66 9.91
C MET A 39 -4.97 -4.59 10.51
N GLN A 40 -6.24 -4.92 10.75
CA GLN A 40 -7.17 -4.02 11.43
C GLN A 40 -6.65 -3.64 12.82
N LYS A 41 -6.22 -4.63 13.60
CA LYS A 41 -5.64 -4.42 14.92
C LYS A 41 -4.38 -3.56 14.85
N PHE A 42 -3.46 -3.83 13.92
CA PHE A 42 -2.24 -3.04 13.75
C PHE A 42 -2.55 -1.57 13.47
N VAL A 43 -3.46 -1.30 12.53
CA VAL A 43 -3.82 0.08 12.18
C VAL A 43 -4.48 0.78 13.37
N TYR A 44 -5.41 0.12 14.05
CA TYR A 44 -6.06 0.68 15.22
C TYR A 44 -5.07 0.97 16.36
N ASP A 45 -4.18 0.04 16.67
CA ASP A 45 -3.23 0.17 17.77
C ASP A 45 -2.27 1.34 17.56
N ASN A 46 -1.80 1.56 16.32
CA ASN A 46 -0.81 2.58 16.00
C ASN A 46 -1.40 3.93 15.59
N LEU A 47 -2.47 3.95 14.80
CA LEU A 47 -3.02 5.16 14.20
C LEU A 47 -4.34 5.62 14.84
N LYS A 48 -4.95 4.79 15.70
CA LYS A 48 -6.27 5.06 16.32
C LYS A 48 -7.36 5.35 15.31
N LEU A 49 -7.22 4.82 14.09
CA LEU A 49 -8.21 4.93 13.04
C LEU A 49 -9.22 3.78 13.18
N ASP A 50 -10.49 4.14 13.30
CA ASP A 50 -11.60 3.20 13.31
C ASP A 50 -12.13 3.04 11.89
N LEU A 51 -12.29 1.80 11.45
CA LEU A 51 -12.27 1.50 10.03
C LEU A 51 -13.32 0.44 9.66
N SER A 52 -14.25 0.84 8.79
CA SER A 52 -15.22 -0.04 8.13
C SER A 52 -14.58 -0.63 6.88
N PHE A 53 -14.10 -1.87 6.98
CA PHE A 53 -13.16 -2.39 6.01
C PHE A 53 -13.71 -3.47 5.08
N ASN A 54 -13.39 -3.32 3.80
CA ASN A 54 -13.34 -4.42 2.84
C ASN A 54 -11.93 -4.48 2.25
N ILE A 55 -11.07 -5.23 2.92
CA ILE A 55 -9.68 -5.40 2.56
C ILE A 55 -9.58 -6.53 1.52
N SER A 56 -9.08 -6.25 0.31
CA SER A 56 -8.82 -7.27 -0.73
C SER A 56 -7.39 -7.86 -0.64
N MET A 57 -6.87 -8.07 0.57
CA MET A 57 -5.45 -8.38 0.87
C MET A 57 -4.99 -9.78 0.55
N GLY A 58 -5.90 -10.76 0.58
CA GLY A 58 -5.52 -12.15 0.81
C GLY A 58 -4.55 -12.73 -0.21
N GLN A 59 -4.54 -12.23 -1.44
CA GLN A 59 -3.66 -12.70 -2.52
C GLN A 59 -2.25 -12.08 -2.47
N ILE A 60 -2.15 -10.81 -2.08
CA ILE A 60 -0.87 -10.08 -2.11
C ILE A 60 0.03 -10.61 -0.99
N ALA A 61 -0.50 -10.77 0.24
CA ALA A 61 0.23 -11.31 1.39
C ALA A 61 0.93 -12.65 1.10
N LYS A 62 0.27 -13.52 0.36
CA LYS A 62 0.79 -14.85 -0.02
C LYS A 62 2.00 -14.78 -0.96
N LEU A 63 2.18 -13.65 -1.66
CA LEU A 63 3.32 -13.38 -2.52
C LEU A 63 4.48 -12.70 -1.78
N GLY A 64 4.38 -12.57 -0.45
CA GLY A 64 5.41 -11.97 0.40
C GLY A 64 5.45 -10.45 0.38
N LEU A 65 4.47 -9.82 -0.26
CA LEU A 65 4.26 -8.38 -0.32
C LEU A 65 2.85 -8.07 0.16
N ILE A 66 2.60 -6.87 0.63
CA ILE A 66 1.25 -6.43 0.97
C ILE A 66 1.16 -4.97 0.57
N ASP A 67 0.28 -4.65 -0.38
CA ASP A 67 -0.09 -3.28 -0.73
C ASP A 67 -1.55 -3.08 -0.34
N LEU A 68 -1.77 -2.19 0.62
CA LEU A 68 -3.08 -1.93 1.18
C LEU A 68 -3.55 -0.55 0.77
N THR A 69 -4.75 -0.50 0.22
CA THR A 69 -5.53 0.73 0.16
C THR A 69 -6.71 0.60 1.11
N ILE A 70 -6.85 1.57 1.99
CA ILE A 70 -7.86 1.60 3.05
C ILE A 70 -8.66 2.88 2.89
N ASN A 71 -9.93 2.77 2.51
CA ASN A 71 -10.83 3.93 2.40
C ASN A 71 -11.21 4.41 3.81
N LEU A 72 -11.00 5.69 4.10
CA LEU A 72 -11.55 6.32 5.31
C LEU A 72 -12.92 6.93 4.97
N GLU A 73 -13.96 6.54 5.72
CA GLU A 73 -15.31 7.11 5.54
C GLU A 73 -15.43 8.56 6.02
N SER A 74 -14.57 8.97 6.95
CA SER A 74 -14.52 10.34 7.47
C SER A 74 -13.44 11.16 6.75
N LYS A 75 -13.74 12.44 6.50
CA LYS A 75 -12.73 13.38 6.00
C LYS A 75 -11.64 13.53 7.06
N TYR A 76 -10.43 13.15 6.71
CA TYR A 76 -9.26 13.36 7.55
C TYR A 76 -8.73 14.78 7.33
N ASP A 77 -8.47 15.50 8.41
CA ASP A 77 -7.83 16.81 8.36
C ASP A 77 -6.32 16.61 8.18
N PHE A 78 -5.88 16.65 6.93
CA PHE A 78 -4.47 16.60 6.61
C PHE A 78 -3.77 17.88 7.13
N PRO A 79 -2.57 17.77 7.70
CA PRO A 79 -1.72 18.94 7.88
C PRO A 79 -1.50 19.60 6.50
N THR A 80 -1.54 20.93 6.47
CA THR A 80 -1.43 21.80 5.28
C THR A 80 -0.01 21.78 4.67
N SER A 81 0.55 20.60 4.41
CA SER A 81 1.80 20.46 3.66
C SER A 81 1.49 20.23 2.19
N ASN A 82 2.25 20.90 1.32
CA ASN A 82 2.24 20.68 -0.13
C ASN A 82 2.65 19.23 -0.42
N GLY A 83 1.68 18.36 -0.74
CA GLY A 83 1.91 16.93 -0.96
C GLY A 83 3.04 16.63 -1.93
N ILE A 84 3.29 17.52 -2.90
CA ILE A 84 4.34 17.34 -3.92
C ILE A 84 5.74 17.74 -3.53
N GLU A 85 5.95 18.69 -2.60
CA GLU A 85 7.28 18.81 -2.01
C GLU A 85 7.65 17.50 -1.34
N THR A 86 6.68 16.83 -0.71
CA THR A 86 6.88 15.49 -0.13
C THR A 86 7.08 14.42 -1.21
N LEU A 87 6.31 14.41 -2.30
CA LEU A 87 6.52 13.45 -3.40
C LEU A 87 7.87 13.64 -4.09
N LYS A 88 8.29 14.88 -4.38
CA LYS A 88 9.60 15.19 -4.98
C LYS A 88 10.76 14.94 -4.02
N THR A 89 10.63 15.32 -2.75
CA THR A 89 11.64 15.05 -1.70
C THR A 89 11.86 13.55 -1.54
N ASN A 90 10.80 12.75 -1.66
CA ASN A 90 10.86 11.29 -1.62
C ASN A 90 11.11 10.63 -2.99
N LYS A 91 11.35 11.40 -4.06
CA LYS A 91 11.58 10.92 -5.44
C LYS A 91 10.48 9.98 -5.95
N LEU A 92 9.23 10.31 -5.65
CA LEU A 92 8.04 9.53 -6.03
C LEU A 92 7.50 9.92 -7.42
N ILE A 93 7.91 11.09 -7.91
CA ILE A 93 7.65 11.59 -9.26
C ILE A 93 8.96 12.19 -9.79
N ASP A 94 9.32 11.86 -11.04
CA ASP A 94 10.45 12.48 -11.75
C ASP A 94 9.99 13.76 -12.45
N ASP A 95 10.90 14.72 -12.63
CA ASP A 95 10.63 15.99 -13.33
C ASP A 95 10.42 15.81 -14.87
N GLU A 96 10.54 14.59 -15.42
CA GLU A 96 10.67 14.37 -16.88
C GLU A 96 9.63 13.41 -17.53
N ASN A 97 8.55 12.98 -16.86
CA ASN A 97 7.61 12.01 -17.44
C ASN A 97 6.25 12.62 -17.90
N ASP A 98 6.13 12.85 -19.21
CA ASP A 98 4.91 13.26 -19.95
C ASP A 98 3.90 12.11 -20.18
N ASN A 99 3.53 11.35 -19.15
CA ASN A 99 2.57 10.25 -19.31
C ASN A 99 1.13 10.72 -19.01
N LEU A 100 0.46 11.27 -20.04
CA LEU A 100 -0.91 11.81 -19.99
C LEU A 100 -1.94 10.86 -19.34
N ASP A 101 -1.81 9.54 -19.53
CA ASP A 101 -2.75 8.55 -18.97
C ASP A 101 -2.66 8.45 -17.43
N PHE A 102 -1.48 8.73 -16.85
CA PHE A 102 -1.30 8.73 -15.39
C PHE A 102 -1.85 10.02 -14.78
N GLU A 103 -1.69 11.15 -15.47
CA GLU A 103 -2.23 12.44 -15.03
C GLU A 103 -3.76 12.40 -14.91
N GLU A 104 -4.45 11.77 -15.86
CA GLU A 104 -5.91 11.62 -15.81
C GLU A 104 -6.37 10.78 -14.60
N ILE A 105 -5.63 9.73 -14.24
CA ILE A 105 -5.91 8.91 -13.05
C ILE A 105 -5.70 9.72 -11.77
N LEU A 106 -4.58 10.45 -11.67
CA LEU A 106 -4.30 11.30 -10.51
C LEU A 106 -5.37 12.39 -10.35
N LYS A 107 -5.78 12.99 -11.47
CA LYS A 107 -6.84 13.99 -11.52
C LYS A 107 -8.15 13.47 -10.98
N GLU A 108 -8.61 12.31 -11.45
CA GLU A 108 -9.85 11.70 -10.99
C GLU A 108 -9.81 11.45 -9.47
N GLN A 109 -8.69 10.96 -8.96
CA GLN A 109 -8.52 10.65 -7.53
C GLN A 109 -8.54 11.92 -6.66
N VAL A 110 -7.78 12.94 -7.06
CA VAL A 110 -7.71 14.24 -6.38
C VAL A 110 -9.08 14.92 -6.36
N GLN A 111 -9.84 14.86 -7.46
CA GLN A 111 -11.18 15.42 -7.54
C GLN A 111 -12.20 14.71 -6.66
N ASN A 112 -12.06 13.38 -6.49
CA ASN A 112 -12.96 12.60 -5.65
C ASN A 112 -12.76 12.88 -4.15
N ASP A 113 -11.65 13.50 -3.75
CA ASP A 113 -11.33 13.94 -2.38
C ASP A 113 -11.57 12.86 -1.30
N LYS A 114 -11.40 11.60 -1.69
CA LYS A 114 -11.44 10.47 -0.75
C LYS A 114 -10.12 10.39 -0.01
N THR A 115 -10.16 9.99 1.25
CA THR A 115 -8.93 9.74 2.00
C THR A 115 -8.65 8.24 2.05
N PHE A 116 -7.40 7.89 1.80
CA PHE A 116 -6.88 6.54 1.83
C PHE A 116 -5.75 6.44 2.85
N LEU A 117 -5.73 5.37 3.63
CA LEU A 117 -4.51 4.90 4.28
C LEU A 117 -3.85 3.87 3.35
N LYS A 118 -2.60 4.13 3.00
CA LYS A 118 -1.78 3.25 2.18
C LYS A 118 -0.75 2.59 3.09
N LEU A 119 -0.66 1.25 3.07
CA LEU A 119 0.41 0.51 3.76
C LEU A 119 1.11 -0.45 2.78
N PHE A 120 2.44 -0.38 2.74
CA PHE A 120 3.26 -1.30 1.96
C PHE A 120 4.12 -2.11 2.92
N LEU A 121 3.95 -3.43 2.91
CA LEU A 121 4.70 -4.37 3.74
C LEU A 121 5.37 -5.42 2.87
N SER A 122 6.46 -5.97 3.36
CA SER A 122 7.09 -7.16 2.79
C SER A 122 7.47 -8.12 3.90
N VAL A 123 7.62 -9.40 3.60
CA VAL A 123 8.20 -10.35 4.57
C VAL A 123 9.55 -9.83 5.08
N LYS A 124 9.86 -10.05 6.36
CA LYS A 124 11.12 -9.64 6.96
C LYS A 124 12.28 -10.35 6.27
N GLY A 125 13.30 -9.58 5.89
CA GLY A 125 14.41 -10.10 5.08
C GLY A 125 14.04 -10.44 3.64
N PHE A 126 12.87 -9.96 3.16
CA PHE A 126 12.43 -10.19 1.79
C PHE A 126 13.46 -9.70 0.78
N THR A 127 13.90 -10.61 -0.07
CA THR A 127 14.33 -10.27 -1.42
C THR A 127 13.41 -11.04 -2.36
N LYS A 128 12.90 -10.36 -3.39
CA LYS A 128 11.99 -10.96 -4.38
C LYS A 128 12.52 -12.29 -4.88
N ILE A 129 13.82 -12.34 -5.16
CA ILE A 129 14.51 -13.54 -5.66
C ILE A 129 14.49 -14.68 -4.64
N ASN A 130 14.78 -14.44 -3.36
CA ASN A 130 14.83 -15.51 -2.36
C ASN A 130 13.43 -16.04 -2.05
N TRP A 131 12.46 -15.15 -1.82
CA TRP A 131 11.10 -15.56 -1.47
C TRP A 131 10.45 -16.40 -2.58
N PHE A 132 10.53 -15.95 -3.84
CA PHE A 132 10.00 -16.72 -4.96
C PHE A 132 10.76 -18.01 -5.22
N ARG A 133 12.07 -18.05 -4.94
CA ARG A 133 12.86 -19.28 -5.10
C ARG A 133 12.47 -20.33 -4.07
N GLU A 134 12.33 -19.92 -2.81
CA GLU A 134 12.02 -20.78 -1.67
C GLU A 134 10.56 -21.28 -1.72
N ASN A 135 9.64 -20.43 -2.19
CA ASN A 135 8.20 -20.72 -2.26
C ASN A 135 7.69 -20.96 -3.68
N LYS A 136 8.60 -21.26 -4.62
CA LYS A 136 8.31 -21.42 -6.07
C LYS A 136 7.15 -22.37 -6.35
N ASN A 137 7.12 -23.50 -5.67
CA ASN A 137 6.11 -24.53 -5.87
C ASN A 137 4.73 -24.09 -5.37
N GLU A 138 4.68 -23.45 -4.19
CA GLU A 138 3.44 -22.88 -3.62
C GLU A 138 2.89 -21.77 -4.53
N PHE A 139 3.78 -20.93 -5.06
CA PHE A 139 3.43 -19.89 -6.02
C PHE A 139 2.82 -20.47 -7.30
N TYR A 140 3.44 -21.50 -7.89
CA TYR A 140 2.90 -22.12 -9.10
C TYR A 140 1.56 -22.83 -8.88
N GLU A 141 1.40 -23.51 -7.75
CA GLU A 141 0.11 -24.10 -7.36
C GLU A 141 -0.96 -23.03 -7.25
N TYR A 142 -0.64 -21.90 -6.61
CA TYR A 142 -1.55 -20.77 -6.48
C TYR A 142 -1.94 -20.18 -7.84
N ILE A 143 -0.97 -19.91 -8.73
CA ILE A 143 -1.25 -19.41 -10.08
C ILE A 143 -2.14 -20.37 -10.88
N LYS A 144 -1.94 -21.68 -10.69
CA LYS A 144 -2.68 -22.71 -11.43
C LYS A 144 -4.10 -22.93 -10.88
N THR A 145 -4.29 -22.84 -9.57
CA THR A 145 -5.52 -23.29 -8.89
C THR A 145 -6.30 -22.18 -8.21
N GLY A 146 -5.71 -21.00 -8.04
CA GLY A 146 -6.22 -19.92 -7.19
C GLY A 146 -6.11 -20.22 -5.68
N ILE A 147 -5.59 -21.37 -5.29
CA ILE A 147 -5.51 -21.82 -3.90
C ILE A 147 -4.04 -21.79 -3.46
N TYR A 148 -3.77 -21.09 -2.36
CA TYR A 148 -2.47 -21.08 -1.72
C TYR A 148 -2.48 -22.03 -0.54
N LYS A 149 -1.51 -22.94 -0.49
CA LYS A 149 -1.30 -23.88 0.61
C LYS A 149 0.14 -23.74 1.07
N PRO A 150 0.43 -22.89 2.07
CA PRO A 150 1.78 -22.78 2.58
C PRO A 150 2.20 -24.12 3.20
N LYS A 151 3.49 -24.44 3.13
CA LYS A 151 4.05 -25.52 3.97
C LYS A 151 3.83 -25.20 5.45
N GLN A 152 3.86 -26.24 6.29
CA GLN A 152 3.62 -26.09 7.73
C GLN A 152 4.58 -25.08 8.38
N GLU A 153 5.86 -25.08 7.96
CA GLU A 153 6.87 -24.12 8.40
C GLU A 153 6.66 -22.68 7.89
N ASN A 154 5.83 -22.48 6.86
CA ASN A 154 5.56 -21.19 6.22
C ASN A 154 4.12 -20.69 6.50
N GLN A 155 3.39 -21.36 7.40
CA GLN A 155 2.03 -20.95 7.77
C GLN A 155 1.99 -19.57 8.41
N THR A 156 3.09 -19.17 9.04
CA THR A 156 3.24 -17.86 9.67
C THR A 156 4.46 -17.16 9.09
N ALA A 157 4.35 -15.86 8.81
CA ALA A 157 5.45 -15.03 8.37
C ALA A 157 5.40 -13.66 9.05
N ILE A 158 6.57 -13.10 9.33
CA ILE A 158 6.71 -11.75 9.86
C ILE A 158 6.81 -10.80 8.68
N PHE A 159 5.90 -9.84 8.61
CA PHE A 159 5.91 -8.73 7.66
C PHE A 159 6.48 -7.50 8.32
N GLU A 160 7.25 -6.72 7.57
CA GLU A 160 7.84 -5.47 7.98
C GLU A 160 7.21 -4.34 7.16
N LEU A 161 6.71 -3.31 7.85
CA LEU A 161 6.15 -2.11 7.21
C LEU A 161 7.27 -1.33 6.53
N LYS A 162 7.21 -1.23 5.20
CA LYS A 162 8.19 -0.54 4.37
C LYS A 162 7.79 0.89 4.06
N ASP A 163 6.49 1.14 3.96
CA ASP A 163 5.95 2.47 3.72
C ASP A 163 4.52 2.59 4.24
N ILE A 164 4.14 3.80 4.66
CA ILE A 164 2.81 4.10 5.17
C ILE A 164 2.49 5.58 5.03
N CYS A 165 1.32 5.88 4.48
CA CYS A 165 0.85 7.24 4.37
C CYS A 165 -0.67 7.35 4.35
N LEU A 166 -1.19 8.48 4.82
CA LEU A 166 -2.51 8.95 4.43
C LEU A 166 -2.37 9.74 3.14
N THR A 167 -3.31 9.57 2.22
CA THR A 167 -3.31 10.26 0.93
C THR A 167 -4.71 10.39 0.36
N ASN A 168 -4.97 11.39 -0.50
CA ASN A 168 -6.16 11.39 -1.35
C ASN A 168 -5.93 10.83 -2.75
N CYS A 169 -4.75 10.25 -2.98
CA CYS A 169 -4.35 9.59 -4.21
C CYS A 169 -4.02 8.13 -3.93
N GLU A 170 -4.94 7.23 -4.25
CA GLU A 170 -4.78 5.77 -4.11
C GLU A 170 -3.57 5.25 -4.92
N SER A 171 -3.32 5.83 -6.09
CA SER A 171 -2.27 5.40 -7.01
C SER A 171 -0.88 5.99 -6.70
N ILE A 172 -0.68 6.56 -5.51
CA ILE A 172 0.55 7.28 -5.18
C ILE A 172 1.82 6.41 -5.23
N TRP A 173 1.67 5.09 -5.10
CA TRP A 173 2.75 4.12 -5.13
C TRP A 173 2.97 3.44 -6.48
N PHE A 174 2.12 3.73 -7.46
CA PHE A 174 2.30 3.23 -8.82
C PHE A 174 3.66 3.71 -9.38
N GLY A 175 4.06 4.95 -9.11
CA GLY A 175 5.40 5.46 -9.42
C GLY A 175 6.51 4.83 -8.57
N LYS A 176 6.32 4.80 -7.24
CA LYS A 176 7.34 4.39 -6.24
C LYS A 176 7.88 2.97 -6.43
N TYR A 177 7.04 2.01 -6.83
CA TYR A 177 7.38 0.58 -6.81
C TYR A 177 7.27 -0.13 -8.16
N PHE A 178 6.65 0.47 -9.19
CA PHE A 178 6.49 -0.15 -10.51
C PHE A 178 7.25 0.55 -11.65
N TYR A 179 7.70 1.80 -11.47
CA TYR A 179 8.41 2.57 -12.52
C TYR A 179 9.84 3.00 -12.13
N VAL A 180 10.46 2.33 -11.15
CA VAL A 180 11.90 2.45 -10.84
C VAL A 180 12.64 1.19 -11.23
#